data_AF-A0A0D0D855-F1
#
_entry.id   AF-A0A0D0D855-F1
#
_cell.length_a   1.000
_cell.length_b   1.000
_cell.length_c   1.000
_cell.angle_alpha   90.00
_cell.angle_beta   90.00
_cell.angle_gamma   90.00
#
_symmetry.space_group_name_H-M   'P 1'
#
loop_
_entity.id
_entity.type
_entity.pdbx_description
1 polymer ?
#
loop_
_entity_poly.entity_id
_entity_poly.type
_entity_poly.pdbx_seq_one_letter_code
_entity_poly.pdbx_strand_id
1 'polypeptide(L)'
;KKKKAEDVLTIFSNCCTVKFYHLDGKEETLCSCWCNKCKKDDEFLAKNLRQKAFHVESNLSCCQHIWSHYDLYRAHCAAKKVPENHYAVPQEMLKAKQEAKKWAK
;
A
#
# COMPACT_ATOMS: atom_id res chain seq x y z
N LYS A 1 -10.91 13.55 -10.87
CA LYS A 1 -10.29 12.67 -9.85
C LYS A 1 -9.93 11.34 -10.51
N LYS A 2 -8.63 10.98 -10.60
CA LYS A 2 -8.23 9.67 -11.14
C LYS A 2 -8.74 8.59 -10.18
N LYS A 3 -9.47 7.59 -10.68
CA LYS A 3 -9.90 6.45 -9.88
C LYS A 3 -8.66 5.65 -9.51
N LYS A 4 -8.52 5.28 -8.23
CA LYS A 4 -7.49 4.33 -7.82
C LYS A 4 -7.82 2.97 -8.41
N ALA A 5 -6.78 2.22 -8.74
CA ALA A 5 -6.94 0.83 -9.09
C ALA A 5 -7.55 0.08 -7.89
N GLU A 6 -8.55 -0.76 -8.16
CA GLU A 6 -9.35 -1.42 -7.13
C GLU A 6 -8.52 -2.34 -6.23
N ASP A 7 -7.39 -2.84 -6.75
CA ASP A 7 -6.43 -3.64 -6.02
C ASP A 7 -5.73 -2.83 -4.91
N VAL A 8 -5.41 -1.56 -5.14
CA VAL A 8 -4.72 -0.70 -4.16
C VAL A 8 -5.64 -0.42 -2.96
N LEU A 9 -6.95 -0.32 -3.21
CA LEU A 9 -7.98 -0.15 -2.17
C LEU A 9 -8.18 -1.41 -1.30
N THR A 10 -7.52 -2.52 -1.62
CA THR A 10 -7.54 -3.72 -0.77
C THR A 10 -6.64 -3.60 0.46
N ILE A 11 -5.60 -2.78 0.37
CA ILE A 11 -4.64 -2.53 1.46
C ILE A 11 -4.78 -1.11 1.99
N PHE A 12 -5.02 -0.15 1.11
CA PHE A 12 -5.19 1.24 1.49
C PHE A 12 -6.66 1.62 1.65
N SER A 13 -6.94 2.51 2.59
CA SER A 13 -8.21 3.23 2.68
C SER A 13 -8.43 4.13 1.45
N ASN A 14 -9.67 4.58 1.26
CA ASN A 14 -9.94 5.73 0.40
C ASN A 14 -9.12 6.95 0.87
N CYS A 15 -8.80 7.83 -0.07
CA CYS A 15 -7.99 8.99 0.27
C CYS A 15 -8.80 10.03 1.02
N CYS A 16 -8.18 10.52 2.08
CA CYS A 16 -8.72 11.47 3.02
C CYS A 16 -7.73 12.62 3.16
N THR A 17 -8.27 13.81 3.39
CA THR A 17 -7.46 14.97 3.75
C THR A 17 -7.30 14.99 5.26
N VAL A 18 -6.05 14.97 5.73
CA VAL A 18 -5.71 15.01 7.15
C VAL A 18 -4.88 16.26 7.40
N LYS A 19 -5.19 16.96 8.49
CA LYS A 19 -4.38 18.06 9.00
C LYS A 19 -3.47 17.54 10.10
N PHE A 20 -2.17 17.72 9.93
CA PHE A 20 -1.15 17.44 10.93
C PHE A 20 -0.77 18.76 11.60
N TYR A 21 -0.77 18.74 12.94
CA TYR A 21 -0.30 19.85 13.76
C TYR A 21 1.05 19.49 14.34
N HIS A 22 2.08 20.23 13.95
CA HIS A 22 3.42 20.07 14.48
C HIS A 22 3.57 20.89 15.76
N LEU A 23 4.45 20.45 16.67
CA LEU A 23 4.75 21.15 17.92
C LEU A 23 5.30 22.57 17.69
N ASP A 24 5.87 22.82 16.51
CA ASP A 24 6.37 24.13 16.04
C ASP A 24 5.23 25.11 15.65
N GLY A 25 3.96 24.70 15.80
CA GLY A 25 2.80 25.49 15.38
C GLY A 25 2.50 25.43 13.87
N LYS A 26 3.32 24.73 13.09
CA LYS A 26 3.09 24.49 11.66
C LYS A 26 1.93 23.52 11.45
N GLU A 27 1.01 23.90 10.57
CA GLU A 27 -0.03 23.01 10.06
C GLU A 27 0.34 22.47 8.68
N GLU A 28 0.22 21.16 8.50
CA GLU A 28 0.41 20.51 7.21
C GLU A 28 -0.89 19.80 6.84
N THR A 29 -1.50 20.21 5.73
CA THR A 29 -2.71 19.55 5.20
C THR A 29 -2.30 18.63 4.06
N LEU A 30 -2.41 17.33 4.27
CA LEU A 30 -2.07 16.32 3.27
C LEU A 30 -3.31 15.54 2.85
N CYS A 31 -3.51 15.41 1.54
CA CYS A 31 -4.49 14.49 0.97
C CYS A 31 -3.80 13.16 0.71
N SER A 32 -4.15 12.12 1.47
CA SER A 32 -3.63 10.79 1.20
C SER A 32 -4.41 9.64 1.81
N CYS A 33 -3.86 8.44 1.66
CA CYS A 33 -4.49 7.18 2.02
C CYS A 33 -3.74 6.50 3.17
N TRP A 34 -4.52 5.89 4.07
CA TRP A 34 -4.01 5.09 5.18
C TRP A 34 -3.76 3.65 4.76
N CYS A 35 -2.65 3.06 5.17
CA CYS A 35 -2.54 1.60 5.14
C CYS A 35 -3.42 1.01 6.25
N ASN A 36 -4.40 0.18 5.88
CA ASN A 36 -5.34 -0.40 6.84
C ASN A 36 -4.67 -1.35 7.84
N LYS A 37 -3.54 -1.97 7.45
CA LYS A 37 -2.76 -2.85 8.32
C LYS A 37 -1.97 -2.03 9.34
N CYS A 38 -1.11 -1.11 8.88
CA CYS A 38 -0.30 -0.26 9.76
C CYS A 38 -1.14 0.64 10.67
N LYS A 39 -2.31 1.10 10.20
CA LYS A 39 -3.22 1.90 11.04
C LYS A 39 -3.82 1.13 12.22
N LYS A 40 -3.92 -0.20 12.11
CA LYS A 40 -4.47 -1.08 13.17
C LYS A 40 -3.39 -1.73 14.03
N ASP A 41 -2.12 -1.54 13.69
CA ASP A 41 -1.01 -2.18 14.37
C ASP A 41 -0.47 -1.24 15.46
N ASP A 42 -0.91 -1.48 16.71
CA ASP A 42 -0.62 -0.58 17.82
C ASP A 42 0.88 -0.55 18.16
N GLU A 43 1.58 -1.68 18.00
CA GLU A 43 3.04 -1.76 18.17
C GLU A 43 3.77 -0.91 17.12
N PHE A 44 3.35 -1.00 15.85
CA PHE A 44 3.88 -0.16 14.79
C PHE A 44 3.63 1.32 15.08
N LEU A 45 2.45 1.68 15.57
CA LEU A 45 2.10 3.07 15.94
C LEU A 45 2.81 3.57 17.20
N ALA A 46 3.17 2.69 18.13
CA ALA A 46 3.97 3.02 19.29
C ALA A 46 5.44 3.28 18.91
N LYS A 47 5.98 2.46 17.99
CA LYS A 47 7.36 2.61 17.47
C LYS A 47 7.48 3.70 16.41
N ASN A 48 6.41 3.98 15.67
CA ASN A 48 6.38 4.91 14.54
C ASN A 48 5.19 5.86 14.69
N LEU A 49 5.41 7.16 14.53
CA LEU A 49 4.31 8.13 14.52
C LEU A 49 3.21 7.73 13.55
N ARG A 50 1.94 8.05 13.87
CA ARG A 50 0.78 7.80 12.99
C ARG A 50 0.98 8.32 11.57
N GLN A 51 1.76 9.39 11.41
CA GLN A 51 2.13 9.93 10.10
C GLN A 51 2.85 8.91 9.20
N LYS A 52 3.62 7.96 9.74
CA LYS A 52 4.27 6.90 8.96
C LYS A 52 3.31 5.87 8.36
N ALA A 53 2.11 5.71 8.93
CA ALA A 53 1.05 4.89 8.33
C ALA A 53 0.21 5.68 7.29
N PHE A 54 0.51 6.98 7.11
CA PHE A 54 -0.14 7.87 6.17
C PHE A 54 0.78 8.09 4.96
N HIS A 55 0.52 7.37 3.88
CA HIS A 55 1.41 7.37 2.71
C HIS A 55 0.90 8.37 1.69
N VAL A 56 1.60 9.50 1.49
CA VAL A 56 1.32 10.47 0.42
C VAL A 56 1.32 9.77 -0.93
N GLU A 57 0.27 9.97 -1.73
CA GLU A 57 0.03 9.34 -3.04
C GLU A 57 1.12 9.66 -4.07
N SER A 58 2.28 9.04 -3.93
CA SER A 58 3.11 8.71 -5.08
C SER A 58 2.85 7.23 -5.39
N ASN A 59 2.41 6.93 -6.61
CA ASN A 59 2.08 5.56 -7.04
C ASN A 59 3.21 4.57 -6.69
N LEU A 60 4.47 5.00 -6.79
CA LEU A 60 5.61 4.18 -6.40
C LEU A 60 5.68 3.89 -4.89
N SER A 61 5.48 4.90 -4.05
CA SER A 61 5.55 4.76 -2.59
C SER A 61 4.47 3.80 -2.08
N CYS A 62 3.25 3.91 -2.60
CA CYS A 62 2.17 2.99 -2.26
C CYS A 62 2.48 1.56 -2.73
N CYS A 63 3.03 1.37 -3.94
CA CYS A 63 3.40 0.04 -4.44
C CYS A 63 4.53 -0.60 -3.62
N GLN A 64 5.57 0.16 -3.28
CA GLN A 64 6.67 -0.32 -2.42
C GLN A 64 6.16 -0.72 -1.03
N HIS A 65 5.23 0.05 -0.46
CA HIS A 65 4.61 -0.31 0.80
C HIS A 65 3.76 -1.58 0.69
N ILE A 66 3.03 -1.77 -0.42
CA ILE A 66 2.29 -3.02 -0.69
C ILE A 66 3.23 -4.22 -0.69
N TRP A 67 4.46 -4.09 -1.17
CA TRP A 67 5.42 -5.21 -1.11
C TRP A 67 5.67 -5.71 0.32
N SER A 68 5.67 -4.83 1.32
CA SER A 68 5.79 -5.22 2.75
C SER A 68 4.55 -5.96 3.27
N HIS A 69 3.42 -5.85 2.57
CA HIS A 69 2.16 -6.51 2.89
C HIS A 69 1.68 -7.40 1.74
N TYR A 70 2.61 -7.90 0.92
CA TYR A 70 2.26 -8.53 -0.35
C TYR A 70 1.40 -9.79 -0.17
N ASP A 71 1.64 -10.57 0.88
CA ASP A 71 0.86 -11.77 1.16
C ASP A 71 -0.62 -11.46 1.42
N LEU A 72 -0.89 -10.44 2.25
CA LEU A 72 -2.24 -9.94 2.51
C LEU A 72 -2.88 -9.33 1.25
N TYR A 73 -2.10 -8.58 0.48
CA TYR A 73 -2.54 -7.99 -0.78
C TYR A 73 -2.99 -9.07 -1.76
N ARG A 74 -2.15 -10.09 -1.96
CA ARG A 74 -2.42 -11.23 -2.82
C ARG A 74 -3.67 -11.99 -2.37
N ALA A 75 -3.81 -12.25 -1.08
CA ALA A 75 -4.99 -12.91 -0.52
C ALA A 75 -6.28 -12.10 -0.77
N HIS A 76 -6.24 -10.78 -0.57
CA HIS A 76 -7.38 -9.92 -0.85
C HIS A 76 -7.71 -9.81 -2.34
N CYS A 77 -6.71 -9.71 -3.22
CA CYS A 77 -6.90 -9.73 -4.67
C CYS A 77 -7.55 -11.03 -5.13
N ALA A 78 -7.08 -12.18 -4.62
CA ALA A 78 -7.67 -13.48 -4.91
C ALA A 78 -9.14 -13.57 -4.41
N ALA A 79 -9.41 -13.13 -3.18
CA ALA A 79 -10.76 -13.14 -2.60
C ALA A 79 -11.73 -12.24 -3.37
N LYS A 80 -11.27 -11.08 -3.84
CA LYS A 80 -12.09 -10.13 -4.61
C LYS A 80 -12.10 -10.40 -6.12
N LYS A 81 -11.36 -11.41 -6.59
CA LYS A 81 -11.17 -11.72 -8.02
C LYS A 81 -10.69 -10.51 -8.83
N VAL A 82 -9.88 -9.66 -8.22
CA VAL A 82 -9.29 -8.48 -8.87
C VAL A 82 -7.89 -8.85 -9.36
N PRO A 83 -7.51 -8.53 -10.61
CA PRO A 83 -6.16 -8.77 -11.09
C PRO A 83 -5.15 -7.97 -10.27
N GLU A 84 -4.08 -8.63 -9.83
CA GLU A 84 -2.96 -7.98 -9.16
C GLU A 84 -2.31 -6.96 -10.11
N ASN A 85 -2.01 -5.77 -9.60
CA ASN A 85 -1.31 -4.75 -10.36
C ASN A 85 0.15 -5.15 -10.55
N HIS A 86 0.62 -5.17 -11.80
CA HIS A 86 1.99 -5.58 -12.14
C HIS A 86 3.06 -4.77 -11.40
N TYR A 87 2.81 -3.49 -11.09
CA TYR A 87 3.74 -2.66 -10.32
C TYR A 87 3.76 -2.98 -8.81
N ALA A 88 2.70 -3.61 -8.29
CA ALA A 88 2.58 -4.00 -6.89
C ALA A 88 3.07 -5.43 -6.63
N VAL A 89 3.48 -6.18 -7.67
CA VAL A 89 4.08 -7.51 -7.52
C VAL A 89 5.60 -7.38 -7.29
N PRO A 90 6.15 -7.97 -6.22
CA PRO A 90 7.59 -8.00 -6.00
C PRO A 90 8.33 -8.66 -7.17
N GLN A 91 9.49 -8.11 -7.53
CA GLN A 91 10.27 -8.57 -8.68
C GLN A 91 10.71 -10.03 -8.56
N GLU A 92 10.98 -10.51 -7.34
CA GLU A 92 11.35 -11.90 -7.08
C GLU A 92 10.23 -12.88 -7.49
N MET A 93 8.98 -12.51 -7.23
CA MET A 93 7.83 -13.32 -7.62
C MET A 93 7.57 -13.27 -9.12
N LEU A 94 7.83 -12.12 -9.76
CA LEU A 94 7.78 -11.98 -11.22
C LEU A 94 8.83 -12.89 -11.89
N LYS A 95 10.06 -12.88 -11.38
CA LYS A 95 11.15 -13.75 -11.87
C LYS A 95 10.80 -15.23 -11.71
N ALA A 96 10.31 -15.64 -10.54
CA ALA A 96 9.90 -17.03 -10.29
C ALA A 96 8.80 -17.50 -11.25
N LYS A 97 7.78 -16.65 -11.52
CA LYS A 97 6.72 -16.94 -12.50
C LYS A 97 7.28 -17.07 -13.93
N GLN A 98 8.26 -16.26 -14.31
CA GLN A 98 8.88 -16.32 -15.64
C GLN A 98 9.75 -17.57 -15.81
N GLU A 99 10.53 -17.94 -14.80
CA GLU A 99 11.39 -19.12 -14.81
C GLU A 99 10.57 -20.42 -14.88
N ALA A 100 9.49 -20.51 -14.10
CA ALA A 100 8.55 -21.63 -14.19
C ALA A 100 7.93 -21.78 -15.59
N LYS A 101 7.64 -20.65 -16.26
CA LYS A 101 7.09 -20.62 -17.62
C LYS A 101 8.13 -21.01 -18.68
N LYS A 102 9.42 -20.79 -18.43
CA LYS A 102 10.52 -21.26 -19.30
C LYS A 102 10.73 -22.77 -19.19
N TRP A 103 10.60 -23.35 -18.00
CA TRP A 103 10.79 -24.79 -17.79
C TRP A 103 9.58 -25.63 -18.24
N ALA A 104 8.39 -25.03 -18.28
CA ALA A 104 7.18 -25.69 -18.78
C ALA A 104 7.03 -25.67 -20.32
N LYS A 105 8.04 -25.18 -21.04
CA LYS A 105 8.07 -25.07 -22.50
C LYS A 105 9.17 -25.96 -23.07
#